data_AF-A0A968NZW9-F1
#
_entry.id   AF-A0A968NZW9-F1
#
_cell.length_a   1.000
_cell.length_b   1.000
_cell.length_c   1.000
_cell.angle_alpha   90.00
_cell.angle_beta   90.00
_cell.angle_gamma   90.00
#
_symmetry.space_group_name_H-M   'P 1'
#
loop_
_entity.id
_entity.type
_entity.pdbx_description
1 polymer ?
#
loop_
_entity_poly.entity_id
_entity_poly.type
_entity_poly.pdbx_seq_one_letter_code
_entity_poly.pdbx_strand_id
1 'polypeptide(L)'
;MWSFEALDFLRDGFACQYCGSNEDLTFDHLLPRSRGGHTTWSNVVTACANCNLRKSNKTPDESGMRPSQAPFQPSVHHLHRNGRMFPPNYLHESWLDYLYWDTELDP
;
A
#
# COMPACT_ATOMS: atom_id res chain seq x y z
N MET A 1 17.70 -0.91 2.20
CA MET A 1 16.67 -1.38 3.15
C MET A 1 15.44 -1.67 2.33
N TRP A 2 15.16 -2.95 2.06
CA TRP A 2 14.13 -3.40 1.10
C TRP A 2 12.78 -2.71 1.35
N SER A 3 12.25 -1.97 0.36
CA SER A 3 11.04 -1.14 0.52
C SER A 3 9.78 -1.96 0.29
N PHE A 4 9.17 -2.40 1.39
CA PHE A 4 7.92 -3.16 1.44
C PHE A 4 6.72 -2.46 0.78
N GLU A 5 6.80 -1.14 0.61
CA GLU A 5 5.75 -0.25 0.13
C GLU A 5 5.22 -0.61 -1.28
N ALA A 6 6.10 -0.90 -2.25
CA ALA A 6 5.66 -1.25 -3.61
C ALA A 6 4.89 -2.59 -3.65
N LEU A 7 5.23 -3.50 -2.73
CA LEU A 7 4.56 -4.79 -2.61
C LEU A 7 3.21 -4.68 -1.92
N ASP A 8 3.00 -3.70 -1.05
CA ASP A 8 1.69 -3.41 -0.45
C ASP A 8 0.68 -3.01 -1.55
N PHE A 9 1.07 -2.15 -2.51
CA PHE A 9 0.21 -1.82 -3.64
C PHE A 9 -0.14 -3.03 -4.49
N LEU A 10 0.84 -3.90 -4.80
CA LEU A 10 0.58 -5.11 -5.59
C LEU A 10 -0.29 -6.13 -4.82
N ARG A 11 -0.06 -6.29 -3.51
CA ARG A 11 -0.90 -7.12 -2.62
C ARG A 11 -2.35 -6.63 -2.65
N ASP A 12 -2.54 -5.33 -2.60
CA ASP A 12 -3.84 -4.68 -2.53
C ASP A 12 -4.46 -4.42 -3.91
N GLY A 13 -3.79 -4.88 -4.98
CA GLY A 13 -4.28 -4.81 -6.35
C GLY A 13 -4.34 -3.40 -6.92
N PHE A 14 -3.49 -2.48 -6.43
CA PHE A 14 -3.49 -1.06 -6.76
C PHE A 14 -4.88 -0.42 -6.57
N ALA A 15 -5.53 -0.79 -5.47
CA ALA A 15 -6.83 -0.26 -5.10
C ALA A 15 -6.87 0.09 -3.61
N CYS A 16 -7.50 1.23 -3.30
CA CYS A 16 -7.82 1.67 -1.96
C CYS A 16 -8.63 0.59 -1.25
N GLN A 17 -8.10 0.08 -0.15
CA GLN A 17 -8.75 -0.98 0.62
C GLN A 17 -10.04 -0.50 1.31
N TYR A 18 -10.31 0.81 1.35
CA TYR A 18 -11.53 1.36 1.96
C TYR A 18 -12.67 1.62 0.97
N CYS A 19 -12.36 2.03 -0.26
CA CYS A 19 -13.39 2.44 -1.23
C CYS A 19 -13.23 1.84 -2.64
N GLY A 20 -12.11 1.17 -2.92
CA GLY A 20 -11.83 0.58 -4.23
C GLY A 20 -11.26 1.53 -5.29
N SER A 21 -11.09 2.83 -4.99
CA SER A 21 -10.44 3.78 -5.90
C SER A 21 -9.01 3.37 -6.23
N ASN A 22 -8.59 3.56 -7.48
CA ASN A 22 -7.23 3.39 -7.97
C ASN A 22 -6.47 4.74 -8.10
N GLU A 23 -7.15 5.86 -7.89
CA GLU A 23 -6.58 7.21 -7.93
C GLU A 23 -5.94 7.64 -6.60
N ASP A 24 -4.88 8.46 -6.67
CA ASP A 24 -4.17 9.10 -5.55
C ASP A 24 -3.86 8.15 -4.39
N LEU A 25 -3.29 6.99 -4.71
CA LEU A 25 -2.99 5.94 -3.74
C LEU A 25 -1.83 6.33 -2.83
N THR A 26 -2.01 6.02 -1.55
CA THR A 26 -1.08 6.26 -0.45
C THR A 26 -1.08 5.04 0.47
N PHE A 27 -0.24 5.07 1.52
CA PHE A 27 -0.26 4.09 2.59
C PHE A 27 -0.99 4.64 3.81
N ASP A 28 -1.82 3.80 4.43
CA ASP A 28 -2.46 4.06 5.71
C ASP A 28 -2.07 3.00 6.74
N HIS A 29 -1.80 3.46 7.96
CA HIS A 29 -1.54 2.60 9.11
C HIS A 29 -2.82 2.34 9.90
N LEU A 30 -3.24 1.08 10.04
CA LEU A 30 -4.43 0.71 10.80
C LEU A 30 -4.35 1.19 12.25
N LEU A 31 -3.25 0.90 12.95
CA LEU A 31 -2.83 1.63 14.14
C LEU A 31 -2.01 2.84 13.69
N PRO A 32 -2.47 4.08 13.88
CA PRO A 32 -1.76 5.26 13.42
C PRO A 32 -0.38 5.42 14.06
N ARG A 33 0.59 5.97 13.30
CA ARG A 33 1.95 6.23 13.81
C ARG A 33 1.97 7.10 15.07
N SER A 34 1.09 8.10 15.15
CA SER A 34 0.94 8.96 16.33
C SER A 34 0.51 8.21 17.59
N ARG A 35 0.06 6.96 17.46
CA ARG A 35 -0.36 6.07 18.54
C ARG A 35 0.53 4.83 18.66
N GLY A 36 1.75 4.90 18.15
CA GLY A 36 2.73 3.80 18.22
C GLY A 36 2.60 2.77 17.10
N GLY A 37 1.84 3.06 16.05
CA GLY A 37 1.77 2.21 14.86
C GLY A 37 3.10 2.08 14.13
N HIS A 38 3.56 0.85 13.94
CA HIS A 38 4.75 0.55 13.15
C HIS A 38 4.40 0.29 11.69
N THR A 39 5.33 0.58 10.78
CA THR A 39 5.23 0.20 9.37
C THR A 39 5.53 -1.29 9.25
N THR A 40 4.49 -2.12 9.24
CA THR A 40 4.59 -3.57 9.12
C THR A 40 3.51 -4.11 8.19
N TRP A 41 3.75 -5.30 7.64
CA TRP A 41 2.78 -6.02 6.80
C TRP A 41 1.42 -6.25 7.41
N SER A 42 1.31 -6.22 8.74
CA SER A 42 0.06 -6.44 9.48
C SER A 42 -0.62 -5.13 9.88
N ASN A 43 -0.02 -3.97 9.54
CA ASN A 43 -0.51 -2.67 9.97
C ASN A 43 -0.70 -1.69 8.80
N VAL A 44 -0.16 -1.97 7.62
CA VAL A 44 -0.21 -1.04 6.47
C VAL A 44 -1.11 -1.58 5.37
N VAL A 45 -1.98 -0.71 4.85
CA VAL A 45 -2.84 -0.96 3.69
C VAL A 45 -2.74 0.17 2.69
N THR A 46 -3.09 -0.12 1.45
CA THR A 46 -3.27 0.88 0.39
C THR A 46 -4.55 1.66 0.63
N ALA A 47 -4.49 2.99 0.57
CA ALA A 47 -5.62 3.89 0.72
C ALA A 47 -5.49 5.09 -0.22
N CYS A 48 -6.58 5.53 -0.85
CA CYS A 48 -6.56 6.80 -1.56
C CYS A 48 -6.43 7.97 -0.56
N ALA A 49 -5.87 9.10 -1.00
CA ALA A 49 -5.66 10.29 -0.18
C ALA A 49 -6.92 10.73 0.60
N ASN A 50 -8.09 10.68 -0.04
CA ASN A 50 -9.37 11.03 0.58
C ASN A 50 -9.74 10.10 1.75
N CYS A 51 -9.58 8.78 1.57
CA CYS A 51 -9.87 7.82 2.63
C CYS A 51 -8.83 7.89 3.75
N ASN A 52 -7.56 8.04 3.40
CA ASN A 52 -6.48 8.18 4.36
C ASN A 52 -6.70 9.42 5.25
N LEU A 53 -7.03 10.57 4.64
CA LEU A 53 -7.38 11.79 5.37
C LEU A 53 -8.63 11.62 6.24
N ARG A 54 -9.67 10.92 5.75
CA ARG A 54 -10.91 10.68 6.51
C ARG A 54 -10.67 9.82 7.74
N LYS A 55 -9.82 8.79 7.63
CA LYS A 55 -9.43 7.95 8.77
C LYS A 55 -8.52 8.71 9.72
N SER A 56 -7.53 9.43 9.20
CA SER A 56 -6.59 10.25 9.97
C SER A 56 -5.92 9.43 11.10
N ASN A 57 -5.84 9.99 12.31
CA ASN A 57 -5.27 9.36 13.51
C ASN A 57 -6.24 8.40 14.24
N LYS A 58 -7.29 7.92 13.58
CA LYS A 58 -8.26 6.97 14.16
C LYS A 58 -7.92 5.54 13.79
N THR A 59 -8.28 4.60 14.65
CA THR A 59 -8.28 3.17 14.33
C THR A 59 -9.46 2.80 13.42
N PRO A 60 -9.47 1.60 12.80
CA PRO A 60 -10.63 1.12 12.04
C PRO A 60 -11.93 1.12 12.85
N ASP A 61 -11.84 0.79 14.14
CA ASP A 61 -13.01 0.77 15.03
C ASP A 61 -13.53 2.18 15.33
N GLU A 62 -12.64 3.16 15.53
CA GLU A 62 -13.01 4.56 15.82
C GLU A 62 -13.55 5.30 14.59
N SER A 63 -13.06 4.95 13.39
CA SER A 63 -13.48 5.58 12.13
C SER A 63 -14.64 4.86 11.46
N GLY A 64 -14.93 3.61 11.83
CA GLY A 64 -15.81 2.71 11.10
C GLY A 64 -15.26 2.29 9.73
N MET A 65 -13.99 2.61 9.42
CA MET A 65 -13.35 2.31 8.15
C MET A 65 -12.54 1.03 8.26
N ARG A 66 -13.12 -0.09 7.80
CA ARG A 66 -12.42 -1.37 7.72
C ARG A 66 -11.90 -1.59 6.30
N PRO A 67 -10.66 -2.07 6.13
CA PRO A 67 -10.17 -2.45 4.82
C PRO A 67 -10.95 -3.67 4.31
N SER A 68 -11.12 -3.76 2.99
CA SER A 68 -11.78 -4.89 2.31
C SER A 68 -11.04 -6.21 2.54
N GLN A 69 -9.72 -6.14 2.72
CA GLN A 69 -8.86 -7.26 3.10
C GLN A 69 -7.98 -6.86 4.28
N ALA A 70 -7.85 -7.73 5.28
CA ALA A 70 -6.92 -7.51 6.38
C ALA A 70 -5.46 -7.52 5.86
N PRO A 71 -4.58 -6.64 6.35
CA PRO A 71 -3.19 -6.60 5.91
C PRO A 71 -2.44 -7.86 6.33
N PHE A 72 -1.62 -8.39 5.42
CA PHE A 72 -0.78 -9.56 5.66
C PHE A 72 0.50 -9.46 4.83
N GLN A 73 1.49 -10.29 5.19
CA GLN A 73 2.69 -10.45 4.39
C GLN A 73 2.39 -11.36 3.19
N PRO A 74 2.44 -10.84 1.94
CA PRO A 74 2.14 -11.65 0.78
C PRO A 74 3.26 -12.66 0.51
N SER A 75 2.88 -13.87 0.09
CA SER A 75 3.84 -14.82 -0.46
C SER A 75 4.20 -14.45 -1.90
N VAL A 76 5.34 -14.96 -2.39
CA VAL A 76 5.76 -14.79 -3.79
C VAL A 76 4.68 -15.27 -4.77
N HIS A 77 4.01 -16.39 -4.47
CA HIS A 77 2.90 -16.88 -5.28
C HIS A 77 1.68 -15.93 -5.27
N HIS A 78 1.41 -15.26 -4.15
CA HIS A 78 0.36 -14.24 -4.06
C HIS A 78 0.69 -13.04 -4.98
N LEU A 79 1.93 -12.53 -4.89
CA LEU A 79 2.39 -11.42 -5.72
C LEU A 79 2.37 -11.76 -7.21
N HIS A 80 2.82 -12.96 -7.61
CA HIS A 80 2.72 -13.40 -9.00
C HIS A 80 1.27 -13.55 -9.48
N ARG A 81 0.36 -13.99 -8.62
CA ARG A 81 -1.06 -14.08 -8.96
C ARG A 81 -1.64 -12.69 -9.25
N ASN A 82 -1.36 -11.71 -8.40
CA ASN A 82 -1.84 -10.34 -8.61
C ASN A 82 -1.16 -9.69 -9.81
N GLY A 83 0.15 -9.91 -9.99
CA GLY A 83 0.93 -9.40 -11.12
C GLY A 83 0.41 -9.88 -12.48
N ARG A 84 -0.11 -11.11 -12.58
CA ARG A 84 -0.74 -11.64 -13.81
C ARG A 84 -2.00 -10.89 -14.23
N MET A 85 -2.63 -10.11 -13.35
CA MET A 85 -3.80 -9.32 -13.69
C MET A 85 -3.44 -8.03 -14.43
N PHE A 86 -2.16 -7.68 -14.50
CA PHE A 86 -1.65 -6.54 -15.24
C PHE A 86 -1.03 -7.00 -16.56
N PRO A 87 -1.15 -6.22 -17.65
CA PRO A 87 -0.58 -6.60 -18.93
C PRO A 87 0.95 -6.76 -18.85
N PRO A 88 1.57 -7.58 -19.72
CA PRO A 88 3.02 -7.68 -19.79
C PRO A 88 3.63 -6.29 -20.04
N ASN A 89 4.72 -5.98 -19.32
CA ASN A 89 5.38 -4.66 -19.29
C ASN A 89 4.56 -3.52 -18.67
N TYR A 90 3.50 -3.82 -17.90
CA TYR A 90 2.81 -2.80 -17.11
C TYR A 90 3.70 -2.33 -15.96
N LEU A 91 4.26 -1.13 -16.10
CA LEU A 91 4.93 -0.42 -15.03
C LEU A 91 3.93 0.55 -14.42
N HIS A 92 3.43 0.24 -13.23
CA HIS A 92 2.60 1.19 -12.49
C HIS A 92 3.45 2.42 -12.13
N GLU A 93 2.92 3.64 -12.24
CA GLU A 93 3.69 4.87 -12.02
C GLU A 93 4.33 4.93 -10.63
N SER A 94 3.67 4.37 -9.61
CA SER A 94 4.23 4.25 -8.25
C SER A 94 5.47 3.34 -8.15
N TRP A 95 5.80 2.59 -9.20
CA TRP A 95 7.03 1.79 -9.29
C TRP A 95 8.18 2.59 -9.92
N LEU A 96 7.92 3.73 -10.55
CA LEU A 96 8.98 4.63 -11.05
C LEU A 96 9.85 5.09 -9.87
N ASP A 97 9.24 5.47 -8.76
CA ASP A 97 9.96 5.85 -7.54
C ASP A 97 10.87 4.72 -7.01
N TYR A 98 10.54 3.45 -7.28
CA TYR A 98 11.35 2.29 -6.88
C TYR A 98 12.41 1.89 -7.90
N LEU A 99 12.10 1.95 -9.20
CA LEU A 99 13.03 1.59 -10.27
C LEU A 99 14.15 2.63 -10.46
N TYR A 100 13.89 3.90 -10.11
CA TYR A 100 14.86 4.97 -10.28
C TYR A 100 15.68 5.30 -9.03
N TRP A 101 15.39 4.69 -7.87
CA TRP A 101 16.14 4.93 -6.62
C TRP A 101 17.46 4.14 -6.52
N ASP A 102 17.69 3.14 -7.38
CA ASP A 102 19.01 2.48 -7.53
C ASP A 102 19.97 3.25 -8.47
N THR A 103 19.57 4.44 -8.94
CA THR A 103 20.53 5.34 -9.58
C THR A 103 21.39 5.92 -8.47
N GLU A 104 22.59 5.38 -8.26
CA GLU A 104 23.64 6.07 -7.50
C GLU A 104 23.72 7.50 -8.05
N LEU A 105 23.36 8.48 -7.22
CA LEU A 105 23.77 9.86 -7.47
C LEU A 105 25.29 9.81 -7.32
N ASP A 106 25.98 9.69 -8.45
CA ASP A 106 27.43 9.85 -8.54
C ASP A 106 27.81 11.19 -7.85
N PRO A 107 29.00 11.25 -7.23
CA PRO A 107 29.28 11.89 -5.94
C PRO A 107 29.14 13.43 -5.88
#